data_AF-A0A810QHM2-F1
#
_entry.id   AF-A0A810QHM2-F1
#
_cell.length_a   1.000
_cell.length_b   1.000
_cell.length_c   1.000
_cell.angle_alpha   90.00
_cell.angle_beta   90.00
_cell.angle_gamma   90.00
#
_symmetry.space_group_name_H-M   'P 1'
#
loop_
_entity.id
_entity.type
_entity.pdbx_description
1 polymer ?
#
loop_
_entity_poly.entity_id
_entity_poly.type
_entity_poly.pdbx_seq_one_letter_code
_entity_poly.pdbx_strand_id
1 'polypeptide(L)' 'MAKKGMARPEWTHQQPRNDVPPVPELQGKAKRGKERAKPVIPGTSGPDMKVYHKLKGDGSVGDPEP' A
#
# COMPACT_ATOMS: atom_id res chain seq x y z
N MET A 1 -45.68 4.59 -18.25
CA MET A 1 -45.80 6.06 -18.33
C MET A 1 -45.77 6.62 -16.91
N ALA A 2 -44.91 7.59 -16.61
CA ALA A 2 -44.94 8.27 -15.31
C ALA A 2 -46.23 9.11 -15.19
N LYS A 3 -46.76 9.27 -13.97
CA LYS A 3 -47.97 10.07 -13.71
C LYS A 3 -47.74 11.52 -14.16
N LYS A 4 -48.72 12.14 -14.82
CA LYS A 4 -48.66 13.55 -15.27
C LYS A 4 -48.21 14.45 -14.11
N GLY A 5 -47.10 15.16 -14.28
CA GLY A 5 -46.51 16.04 -13.26
C GLY A 5 -45.39 15.42 -12.41
N MET A 6 -45.12 14.12 -12.53
CA MET A 6 -43.97 13.47 -11.88
C MET A 6 -42.88 13.19 -12.91
N ALA A 7 -42.12 14.24 -13.25
CA ALA A 7 -40.90 14.10 -14.03
C ALA A 7 -39.79 13.56 -13.11
N ARG A 8 -39.02 12.60 -13.63
CA ARG A 8 -37.79 12.17 -12.97
C ARG A 8 -36.83 13.37 -12.97
N PRO A 9 -36.26 13.78 -11.83
CA PRO A 9 -35.21 14.81 -11.81
C PRO A 9 -34.03 14.36 -12.67
N GLU A 10 -33.57 15.25 -13.54
CA GLU A 10 -32.37 15.00 -14.34
C GLU A 10 -31.14 14.94 -13.44
N TRP A 11 -30.26 13.97 -13.70
CA TRP A 11 -29.06 13.77 -12.89
C TRP A 11 -27.98 14.80 -13.27
N THR A 12 -27.94 15.93 -12.55
CA THR A 12 -27.06 17.07 -12.84
C THR A 12 -25.65 16.96 -12.25
N HIS A 13 -25.35 15.89 -11.51
CA HIS A 13 -24.07 15.70 -10.84
C HIS A 13 -23.30 14.51 -11.42
N GLN A 14 -22.74 14.72 -12.61
CA GLN A 14 -21.95 13.70 -13.32
C GLN A 14 -20.49 13.61 -12.85
N GLN A 15 -20.01 14.58 -12.05
CA GLN A 15 -18.61 14.64 -11.62
C GLN A 15 -18.48 14.89 -10.11
N PRO A 16 -17.48 14.26 -9.46
CA PRO A 16 -17.19 14.48 -8.04
C PRO A 16 -16.67 15.90 -7.79
N ARG A 17 -17.24 16.60 -6.81
CA ARG A 17 -16.80 17.93 -6.36
C ARG A 17 -15.64 17.83 -5.37
N ASN A 18 -14.54 17.22 -5.79
CA ASN A 18 -13.33 17.20 -4.97
C ASN A 18 -12.35 18.28 -5.46
N ASP A 19 -11.92 19.15 -4.54
CA ASP A 19 -10.85 20.11 -4.80
C ASP A 19 -9.46 19.45 -4.82
N VAL A 20 -9.38 18.20 -4.37
CA VAL A 20 -8.14 17.42 -4.25
C VAL A 20 -8.10 16.35 -5.35
N PRO A 21 -6.95 16.13 -6.02
CA PRO A 21 -6.82 15.05 -7.00
C PRO A 21 -7.13 13.68 -6.36
N PRO A 22 -7.60 12.71 -7.16
CA PRO A 22 -7.82 11.36 -6.68
C PRO A 22 -6.53 10.81 -6.07
N VAL A 23 -6.65 10.27 -4.86
CA VAL A 23 -5.51 9.67 -4.16
C VAL A 23 -4.96 8.54 -5.06
N PRO A 24 -3.63 8.49 -5.29
CA PRO A 24 -3.03 7.39 -6.03
C PRO A 24 -3.47 6.04 -5.47
N GLU A 25 -3.80 5.11 -6.37
CA GLU A 25 -4.14 3.75 -5.95
C GLU A 25 -2.99 3.18 -5.13
N LEU A 26 -3.30 2.72 -3.91
CA LEU A 26 -2.33 2.01 -3.07
C LEU A 26 -1.96 0.70 -3.78
N GLN A 27 -0.88 0.75 -4.55
CA GLN A 27 -0.30 -0.42 -5.20
C GLN A 27 0.41 -1.25 -4.13
N GLY A 28 -0.19 -2.40 -3.81
CA GLY A 28 0.36 -3.32 -2.83
C GLY A 28 -0.73 -3.94 -2.00
N LYS A 29 -1.51 -4.86 -2.58
CA LYS A 29 -2.22 -5.82 -1.73
C LYS A 29 -1.14 -6.63 -1.01
N ALA A 30 -1.27 -6.80 0.31
CA ALA A 30 -0.53 -7.86 0.99
C ALA A 30 -0.73 -9.16 0.19
N LYS A 31 0.35 -9.93 -0.03
CA LYS A 31 0.27 -11.21 -0.75
C LYS A 31 -0.80 -12.08 -0.08
N ARG A 32 -1.99 -12.13 -0.66
CA ARG A 32 -3.15 -12.86 -0.13
C ARG A 32 -3.25 -14.20 -0.84
N GLY A 33 -2.20 -15.01 -0.73
CA GLY A 33 -2.32 -16.43 -1.01
C GLY A 33 -3.10 -17.11 0.11
N LYS A 34 -3.91 -18.12 -0.21
CA LYS A 34 -4.43 -19.06 0.80
C LYS A 34 -3.32 -19.98 1.34
N GLU A 35 -2.12 -19.88 0.79
CA GLU A 35 -0.96 -20.62 1.24
C GLU A 35 -0.65 -20.22 2.68
N ARG A 36 -0.66 -21.22 3.56
CA ARG A 36 -0.30 -21.03 4.96
C ARG A 36 1.17 -20.64 5.02
N ALA A 37 1.49 -19.58 5.77
CA ALA A 37 2.87 -19.23 6.04
C ALA A 37 3.57 -20.41 6.74
N LYS A 38 4.83 -20.66 6.36
CA LYS A 38 5.66 -21.65 7.06
C LYS A 38 5.84 -21.21 8.52
N PRO A 39 5.85 -22.15 9.48
CA PRO A 39 6.06 -21.81 10.88
C PRO A 39 7.42 -21.16 11.07
N VAL A 40 7.49 -20.18 11.98
CA VAL A 40 8.73 -19.56 12.39
C VAL A 40 9.48 -20.57 13.28
N ILE A 41 10.65 -21.04 12.85
CA ILE A 41 11.50 -21.91 13.69
C ILE A 41 12.15 -21.03 14.77
N PRO A 42 12.01 -21.37 16.07
CA PRO A 42 12.65 -20.62 17.15
C PRO A 42 14.15 -20.42 16.88
N GLY A 43 14.64 -19.20 17.02
CA GLY A 43 16.05 -18.86 16.77
C GLY A 43 16.43 -18.65 15.29
N THR A 44 15.50 -18.80 14.34
CA THR A 44 15.73 -18.50 12.89
C THR A 44 15.08 -17.20 12.41
N SER A 45 14.39 -16.51 13.33
CA SER A 45 13.66 -15.28 13.05
C SER A 45 13.65 -14.43 14.30
N GLY A 46 13.97 -13.15 14.15
CA GLY A 46 13.99 -12.20 15.24
C GLY A 46 14.86 -11.00 14.91
N PRO A 47 14.70 -9.88 15.65
CA PRO A 47 15.59 -8.73 15.53
C PRO A 47 17.05 -9.09 15.82
N ASP A 48 17.28 -10.14 16.63
CA ASP A 48 18.62 -10.61 17.01
C ASP A 48 19.40 -11.26 15.84
N MET A 49 18.71 -11.70 14.78
CA MET A 49 19.35 -12.20 13.55
C MET A 49 19.55 -11.13 12.48
N LYS A 50 19.11 -9.89 12.71
CA LYS A 50 19.31 -8.80 11.75
C LYS A 50 20.73 -8.27 11.88
N VAL A 51 21.47 -8.28 10.78
CA VAL A 51 22.76 -7.57 10.69
C VAL A 51 22.47 -6.11 10.38
N TYR A 52 22.77 -5.22 11.33
CA TYR A 52 22.68 -3.78 11.11
C TYR A 52 24.03 -3.26 10.63
N HIS A 53 24.04 -2.69 9.42
CA HIS A 53 25.22 -1.99 8.92
C HIS A 53 25.15 -0.53 9.33
N LYS A 54 26.26 -0.02 9.89
CA LYS A 54 26.43 1.43 10.05
C LYS A 54 26.75 2.00 8.67
N LEU A 55 25.84 2.80 8.13
CA LEU A 55 26.07 3.55 6.91
C LEU A 55 27.10 4.63 7.19
N LYS A 56 28.10 4.75 6.32
CA LYS A 56 28.95 5.95 6.25
C LYS A 56 28.10 7.11 5.70
N GLY A 57 28.53 8.36 5.92
CA GLY A 57 27.75 9.56 5.55
C GLY A 57 27.46 9.70 4.05
N ASP A 58 28.14 8.93 3.22
CA ASP A 58 27.98 8.74 1.77
C ASP A 58 27.01 7.59 1.39
N GLY A 59 26.48 6.86 2.38
CA GLY A 59 25.55 5.75 2.20
C GLY A 59 26.20 4.39 1.91
N SER A 60 27.53 4.28 1.96
CA SER A 60 28.25 3.01 1.75
C SER A 60 28.30 2.15 3.04
N VAL A 61 28.48 0.84 2.89
CA VAL A 61 28.67 -0.13 4.00
C VAL A 61 30.01 -0.85 3.85
N GLY A 62 30.74 -1.03 4.96
CA GLY A 62 32.06 -1.68 4.97
C GLY A 62 33.24 -0.77 4.59
N ASP A 63 34.46 -1.24 4.84
CA ASP A 63 35.68 -0.64 4.30
C ASP A 63 35.96 -1.25 2.92
N PRO A 64 36.18 -0.43 1.88
CA PRO A 64 36.45 -0.95 0.53
C PRO A 64 37.83 -1.63 0.42
N GLU A 65 38.68 -1.50 1.44
CA GLU A 65 39.98 -2.14 1.54
C GLU A 65 40.01 -3.01 2.82
N PRO A 66 40.15 -4.35 2.69
CA PRO A 66 40.17 -5.28 3.82
C PRO A 66 41.48 -5.32 4.59
#